data_AF-A0A821JB47-F1
#
_entry.id   AF-A0A821JB47-F1
#
_cell.length_a   1.000
_cell.length_b   1.000
_cell.length_c   1.000
_cell.angle_alpha   90.00
_cell.angle_beta   90.00
_cell.angle_gamma   90.00
#
_symmetry.space_group_name_H-M   'P 1'
#
loop_
_entity.id
_entity.type
_entity.pdbx_description
1 polymer ?
#
loop_
_entity_poly.entity_id
_entity_poly.type
_entity_poly.pdbx_seq_one_letter_code
_entity_poly.pdbx_strand_id
1 'polypeptide(L)'
;MAAKDTQKLSFIENFALSGVAAVVSKTAAAPIERVKLLVQNQGEMIKQGVLAKPYKGVIDCTIHTFKSEGLFPFWRGNLANCIRYFPTQALNFAFKDKIKLMFKQNKNDPYMINFGKNVASGGVAGAMSLCFVYSLDYARTRLANDLKSIKKGGGERKYNGLVDVYKKTLATDGIAGLYRGFVISCVGIVIYRGCYFGFYDTLKPILLGPDAGIMLSFLLGYGVTVTSGLISYPVDTVRRRMMMTSGQAVKYKGSLDCMFQVVRGEGVVALFKGAGANILRGIAGAGVLAGFDSLVQLYAGVKVDTSGG
;
A
#
# COMPACT_ATOMS: atom_id res chain seq x y z
N MET A 1 -15.89 -23.32 -31.62
CA MET A 1 -15.26 -23.66 -30.32
C MET A 1 -16.35 -23.61 -29.26
N ALA A 2 -16.67 -24.74 -28.65
CA ALA A 2 -17.70 -24.81 -27.61
C ALA A 2 -17.29 -23.96 -26.40
N ALA A 3 -18.21 -23.14 -25.89
CA ALA A 3 -18.04 -22.44 -24.63
C ALA A 3 -17.88 -23.50 -23.52
N LYS A 4 -16.68 -23.63 -22.96
CA LYS A 4 -16.47 -24.44 -21.75
C LYS A 4 -17.34 -23.84 -20.65
N ASP A 5 -18.27 -24.63 -20.12
CA ASP A 5 -19.02 -24.29 -18.91
C ASP A 5 -18.04 -23.83 -17.83
N THR A 6 -18.16 -22.57 -17.42
CA THR A 6 -17.29 -21.99 -16.41
C THR A 6 -17.66 -22.63 -15.08
N GLN A 7 -16.85 -23.59 -14.60
CA GLN A 7 -17.06 -24.21 -13.29
C GLN A 7 -17.12 -23.12 -12.21
N LYS A 8 -18.20 -23.11 -11.43
CA LYS A 8 -18.33 -22.22 -10.26
C LYS A 8 -17.52 -22.80 -9.11
N LEU A 9 -16.42 -22.13 -8.78
CA LEU A 9 -15.58 -22.46 -7.61
C LEU A 9 -16.38 -22.27 -6.31
N SER A 10 -16.13 -23.15 -5.35
CA SER A 10 -16.59 -22.97 -3.98
C SER A 10 -15.95 -21.73 -3.34
N PHE A 11 -16.51 -21.26 -2.22
CA PHE A 11 -15.96 -20.14 -1.47
C PHE A 11 -14.50 -20.35 -1.07
N ILE A 12 -14.16 -21.56 -0.60
CA ILE A 12 -12.81 -21.90 -0.14
C ILE A 12 -11.83 -21.91 -1.31
N GLU A 13 -12.23 -22.46 -2.46
CA GLU A 13 -11.38 -22.49 -3.65
C GLU A 13 -11.13 -21.07 -4.20
N ASN A 14 -12.16 -20.24 -4.28
CA ASN A 14 -12.01 -18.82 -4.65
C ASN A 14 -11.10 -18.08 -3.68
N PHE A 15 -11.30 -18.27 -2.37
CA PHE A 15 -10.47 -17.64 -1.34
C PHE A 15 -9.00 -18.06 -1.45
N ALA A 16 -8.75 -19.36 -1.66
CA ALA A 16 -7.40 -19.90 -1.81
C ALA A 16 -6.73 -19.40 -3.09
N LEU A 17 -7.42 -19.45 -4.23
CA LEU A 17 -6.89 -18.98 -5.52
C LEU A 17 -6.60 -17.48 -5.50
N SER A 18 -7.53 -16.67 -4.98
CA SER A 18 -7.31 -15.23 -4.82
C SER A 18 -6.20 -14.91 -3.82
N GLY A 19 -6.04 -15.74 -2.78
CA GLY A 19 -4.90 -15.68 -1.85
C GLY A 19 -3.56 -15.95 -2.53
N VAL A 20 -3.47 -17.01 -3.34
CA VAL A 20 -2.26 -17.34 -4.11
C VAL A 20 -1.94 -16.24 -5.12
N ALA A 21 -2.94 -15.79 -5.90
CA ALA A 21 -2.80 -14.69 -6.85
C ALA A 21 -2.23 -13.43 -6.18
N ALA A 22 -2.78 -13.08 -5.00
CA ALA A 22 -2.31 -11.95 -4.23
C ALA A 22 -0.87 -12.12 -3.75
N VAL A 23 -0.51 -13.30 -3.22
CA VAL A 23 0.86 -13.59 -2.75
C VAL A 23 1.86 -13.50 -3.92
N VAL A 24 1.52 -14.05 -5.09
CA VAL A 24 2.37 -13.98 -6.29
C VAL A 24 2.53 -12.54 -6.74
N SER A 25 1.44 -11.78 -6.87
CA SER A 25 1.49 -10.36 -7.24
C SER A 25 2.30 -9.51 -6.25
N LYS A 26 2.09 -9.70 -4.94
CA LYS A 26 2.88 -9.01 -3.91
C LYS A 26 4.36 -9.35 -3.98
N THR A 27 4.69 -10.61 -4.24
CA THR A 27 6.07 -11.08 -4.33
C THR A 27 6.76 -10.54 -5.57
N ALA A 28 6.08 -10.50 -6.72
CA ALA A 28 6.61 -9.90 -7.94
C ALA A 28 6.84 -8.38 -7.80
N ALA A 29 5.94 -7.68 -7.11
CA ALA A 29 6.07 -6.24 -6.87
C ALA A 29 6.98 -5.86 -5.68
N ALA A 30 7.42 -6.83 -4.88
CA ALA A 30 8.17 -6.58 -3.65
C ALA A 30 9.49 -5.81 -3.86
N PRO A 31 10.31 -6.08 -4.90
CA PRO A 31 11.57 -5.35 -5.11
C PRO A 31 11.36 -3.86 -5.31
N ILE A 32 10.47 -3.46 -6.22
CA ILE A 32 10.18 -2.05 -6.49
C ILE A 32 9.49 -1.39 -5.29
N GLU A 33 8.66 -2.13 -4.56
CA GLU A 33 8.03 -1.65 -3.34
C GLU A 33 9.05 -1.39 -2.22
N ARG A 34 10.09 -2.22 -2.09
CA ARG A 34 11.17 -1.96 -1.15
C ARG A 34 11.96 -0.71 -1.54
N VAL A 35 12.32 -0.56 -2.82
CA VAL A 35 13.03 0.63 -3.31
C VAL A 35 12.21 1.90 -3.08
N LYS A 36 10.89 1.85 -3.32
CA LYS A 36 9.96 2.95 -2.96
C LYS A 36 10.14 3.34 -1.49
N LEU A 37 10.03 2.36 -0.57
CA LEU A 37 10.09 2.63 0.87
C LEU A 37 11.44 3.20 1.29
N LEU A 38 12.55 2.65 0.77
CA LEU A 38 13.90 3.14 1.03
C LEU A 38 14.07 4.61 0.59
N VAL A 39 13.63 4.95 -0.62
CA VAL A 39 13.70 6.33 -1.13
C VAL A 39 12.77 7.27 -0.34
N GLN A 40 11.58 6.80 0.05
CA GLN A 40 10.58 7.59 0.78
C GLN A 40 11.03 7.94 2.20
N ASN A 41 11.71 7.01 2.89
CA ASN A 41 12.08 7.14 4.30
C ASN A 41 13.57 7.44 4.54
N GLN A 42 14.36 7.63 3.47
CA GLN A 42 15.82 7.86 3.58
C GLN A 42 16.19 8.99 4.54
N GLY A 43 15.38 10.04 4.67
CA GLY A 43 15.63 11.13 5.62
C GLY A 43 15.66 10.65 7.08
N GLU A 44 14.73 9.77 7.46
CA GLU A 44 14.72 9.15 8.78
C GLU A 44 15.85 8.13 8.95
N MET A 45 16.21 7.42 7.88
CA MET A 45 17.34 6.50 7.90
C MET A 45 18.68 7.22 8.11
N ILE A 46 18.83 8.43 7.55
CA ILE A 46 20.00 9.29 7.76
C ILE A 46 20.05 9.78 9.20
N LYS A 47 18.93 10.29 9.75
CA LYS A 47 18.85 10.71 11.16
C LYS A 47 19.20 9.58 12.13
N GLN A 48 18.83 8.35 11.78
CA GLN A 48 19.13 7.15 12.58
C GLN A 48 20.54 6.60 12.37
N GLY A 49 21.33 7.18 11.44
CA GLY A 49 22.67 6.69 11.09
C GLY A 49 22.68 5.34 10.39
N VAL A 50 21.56 4.93 9.79
CA VAL A 50 21.43 3.71 8.97
C VAL A 50 21.93 3.95 7.55
N LEU A 51 21.71 5.16 7.03
CA LEU A 51 22.13 5.58 5.70
C LEU A 51 23.07 6.79 5.80
N ALA A 52 24.21 6.75 5.12
CA ALA A 52 25.20 7.83 5.20
C ALA A 52 24.87 9.04 4.32
N LYS A 53 24.35 8.80 3.11
CA LYS A 53 24.05 9.83 2.12
C LYS A 53 22.69 9.58 1.48
N PRO A 54 21.95 10.62 1.10
CA PRO A 54 20.69 10.45 0.39
C PRO A 54 20.91 9.78 -0.96
N TYR A 55 19.94 8.96 -1.36
CA TYR A 55 19.88 8.38 -2.71
C TYR A 55 19.59 9.49 -3.73
N LYS A 56 20.27 9.44 -4.88
CA LYS A 56 20.03 10.34 -6.01
C LYS A 56 18.71 10.04 -6.73
N GLY A 57 18.16 8.84 -6.56
CA GLY A 57 16.92 8.41 -7.16
C GLY A 57 16.65 6.92 -6.99
N VAL A 58 15.65 6.41 -7.70
CA VAL A 58 15.22 5.00 -7.64
C VAL A 58 16.32 4.06 -8.16
N ILE A 59 16.97 4.41 -9.27
CA ILE A 59 18.05 3.61 -9.87
C ILE A 59 19.27 3.56 -8.94
N ASP A 60 19.70 4.71 -8.43
CA ASP A 60 20.81 4.81 -7.48
C ASP A 60 20.53 3.99 -6.20
N CYS A 61 19.33 4.08 -5.65
CA CYS A 61 18.90 3.26 -4.50
C CYS A 61 18.95 1.76 -4.83
N THR A 62 18.52 1.36 -6.01
CA THR A 62 18.55 -0.04 -6.47
C THR A 62 19.98 -0.56 -6.58
N ILE A 63 20.85 0.18 -7.27
CA ILE A 63 22.27 -0.18 -7.45
C ILE A 63 22.97 -0.25 -6.08
N HIS A 64 22.76 0.76 -5.23
CA HIS A 64 23.34 0.79 -3.89
C HIS A 64 22.89 -0.41 -3.06
N THR A 65 21.59 -0.72 -3.05
CA THR A 65 21.04 -1.86 -2.29
C THR A 65 21.60 -3.19 -2.81
N PHE A 66 21.66 -3.36 -4.14
CA PHE A 66 22.21 -4.56 -4.75
C PHE A 66 23.69 -4.75 -4.41
N LYS A 67 24.50 -3.69 -4.51
CA LYS A 67 25.94 -3.75 -4.18
C LYS A 67 26.22 -3.97 -2.69
N SER A 68 25.38 -3.43 -1.80
CA SER A 68 25.60 -3.50 -0.34
C SER A 68 25.02 -4.74 0.32
N GLU A 69 23.89 -5.27 -0.19
CA GLU A 69 23.18 -6.36 0.46
C GLU A 69 22.94 -7.58 -0.44
N GLY A 70 23.10 -7.45 -1.77
CA GLY A 70 22.79 -8.49 -2.75
C GLY A 70 21.33 -8.47 -3.23
N LEU A 71 20.91 -9.56 -3.89
CA LEU A 71 19.61 -9.66 -4.55
C LEU A 71 18.44 -10.00 -3.61
N PHE A 72 18.59 -10.99 -2.73
CA PHE A 72 17.49 -11.44 -1.86
C PHE A 72 16.90 -10.37 -0.93
N PRO A 73 17.68 -9.40 -0.41
CA PRO A 73 17.14 -8.34 0.43
C PRO A 73 16.03 -7.51 -0.20
N PHE A 74 15.90 -7.46 -1.53
CA PHE A 74 14.78 -6.78 -2.20
C PHE A 74 13.39 -7.26 -1.75
N TRP A 75 13.27 -8.49 -1.20
CA TRP A 75 12.03 -9.03 -0.63
C TRP A 75 11.88 -8.84 0.88
N ARG A 76 12.78 -8.07 1.52
CA ARG A 76 12.76 -7.87 2.97
C ARG A 76 11.47 -7.19 3.40
N GLY A 77 10.73 -7.86 4.30
CA GLY A 77 9.41 -7.43 4.75
C GLY A 77 8.24 -7.94 3.91
N ASN A 78 8.47 -8.64 2.78
CA ASN A 78 7.38 -9.14 1.93
C ASN A 78 6.48 -10.17 2.64
N LEU A 79 7.02 -10.96 3.57
CA LEU A 79 6.21 -11.90 4.38
C LEU A 79 5.03 -11.19 5.06
N ALA A 80 5.27 -10.03 5.68
CA ALA A 80 4.21 -9.26 6.32
C ALA A 80 3.16 -8.76 5.30
N ASN A 81 3.58 -8.44 4.08
CA ASN A 81 2.68 -8.03 3.00
C ASN A 81 1.78 -9.19 2.51
N CYS A 82 2.35 -10.39 2.38
CA CYS A 82 1.63 -11.60 2.02
C CYS A 82 0.62 -11.98 3.11
N ILE A 83 1.07 -12.05 4.38
CA ILE A 83 0.20 -12.38 5.51
C ILE A 83 -0.95 -11.38 5.63
N ARG A 84 -0.70 -10.08 5.40
CA ARG A 84 -1.71 -9.02 5.53
C ARG A 84 -2.93 -9.22 4.64
N TYR A 85 -2.80 -9.92 3.50
CA TYR A 85 -3.92 -10.16 2.59
C TYR A 85 -5.07 -10.90 3.28
N PHE A 86 -4.78 -12.01 3.95
CA PHE A 86 -5.79 -12.88 4.57
C PHE A 86 -6.67 -12.20 5.62
N PRO A 87 -6.15 -11.51 6.65
CA PRO A 87 -6.99 -10.80 7.63
C PRO A 87 -7.72 -9.62 6.99
N THR A 88 -7.12 -8.95 5.99
CA THR A 88 -7.84 -7.89 5.26
C THR A 88 -9.06 -8.47 4.55
N GLN A 89 -8.92 -9.62 3.89
CA GLN A 89 -10.06 -10.26 3.23
C GLN A 89 -11.10 -10.80 4.21
N ALA A 90 -10.69 -11.40 5.32
CA ALA A 90 -11.62 -11.82 6.36
C ALA A 90 -12.48 -10.64 6.85
N LEU A 91 -11.86 -9.46 7.07
CA LEU A 91 -12.58 -8.24 7.47
C LEU A 91 -13.49 -7.71 6.36
N ASN A 92 -13.05 -7.75 5.10
CA ASN A 92 -13.89 -7.40 3.97
C ASN A 92 -15.14 -8.30 3.93
N PHE A 93 -14.99 -9.62 4.01
CA PHE A 93 -16.12 -10.55 4.03
C PHE A 93 -17.05 -10.31 5.22
N ALA A 94 -16.50 -10.04 6.41
CA ALA A 94 -17.31 -9.88 7.61
C ALA A 94 -18.10 -8.55 7.66
N PHE A 95 -17.54 -7.46 7.14
CA PHE A 95 -18.05 -6.11 7.43
C PHE A 95 -18.42 -5.27 6.20
N LYS A 96 -17.93 -5.59 5.02
CA LYS A 96 -18.11 -4.72 3.84
C LYS A 96 -19.58 -4.47 3.51
N ASP A 97 -20.41 -5.50 3.48
CA ASP A 97 -21.82 -5.35 3.13
C ASP A 97 -22.60 -4.57 4.20
N LYS A 98 -22.29 -4.81 5.48
CA LYS A 98 -22.84 -4.03 6.60
C LYS A 98 -22.48 -2.55 6.47
N ILE A 99 -21.23 -2.24 6.14
CA ILE A 99 -20.77 -0.86 5.95
C ILE A 99 -21.41 -0.23 4.70
N LYS A 100 -21.53 -0.96 3.59
CA LYS A 100 -22.23 -0.49 2.38
C LYS A 100 -23.70 -0.20 2.67
N LEU A 101 -24.37 -1.02 3.49
CA LEU A 101 -25.76 -0.80 3.90
C LEU A 101 -25.92 0.44 4.79
N MET A 102 -25.03 0.66 5.77
CA MET A 102 -25.06 1.85 6.63
C MET A 102 -24.91 3.16 5.83
N PHE A 103 -24.14 3.13 4.74
CA PHE A 103 -23.88 4.30 3.88
C PHE A 103 -24.55 4.17 2.50
N LYS A 104 -25.69 3.48 2.43
CA LYS A 104 -26.39 3.23 1.17
C LYS A 104 -26.72 4.54 0.45
N GLN A 105 -26.26 4.64 -0.80
CA GLN A 105 -26.57 5.75 -1.69
C GLN A 105 -28.02 5.66 -2.15
N ASN A 106 -28.69 6.82 -2.26
CA ASN A 106 -30.05 6.91 -2.78
C ASN A 106 -30.03 7.70 -4.08
N LYS A 107 -30.72 7.23 -5.12
CA LYS A 107 -30.76 7.90 -6.42
C LYS A 107 -31.33 9.32 -6.35
N ASN A 108 -32.17 9.58 -5.34
CA ASN A 108 -32.80 10.88 -5.14
C ASN A 108 -31.93 11.86 -4.33
N ASP A 109 -30.84 11.40 -3.71
CA ASP A 109 -29.97 12.28 -2.95
C ASP A 109 -29.12 13.15 -3.88
N PRO A 110 -28.87 14.43 -3.53
CA PRO A 110 -27.90 15.27 -4.22
C PRO A 110 -26.55 14.58 -4.38
N TYR A 111 -25.86 14.83 -5.49
CA TYR A 111 -24.56 14.22 -5.81
C TYR A 111 -23.57 14.31 -4.63
N MET A 112 -23.43 15.48 -4.01
CA MET A 112 -22.50 15.69 -2.89
C MET A 112 -22.81 14.82 -1.67
N ILE A 113 -24.08 14.50 -1.42
CA ILE A 113 -24.48 13.58 -0.33
C ILE A 113 -24.09 12.15 -0.69
N ASN A 114 -24.39 11.70 -1.91
CA ASN A 114 -24.02 10.36 -2.36
C ASN A 114 -22.50 10.17 -2.43
N PHE A 115 -21.77 11.18 -2.89
CA PHE A 115 -20.32 11.23 -2.89
C PHE A 115 -19.77 11.12 -1.47
N GLY A 116 -20.29 11.96 -0.55
CA GLY A 116 -19.92 11.92 0.86
C GLY A 116 -20.18 10.57 1.52
N LYS A 117 -21.33 9.94 1.24
CA LYS A 117 -21.66 8.59 1.71
C LYS A 117 -20.66 7.55 1.22
N ASN A 118 -20.26 7.59 -0.04
CA ASN A 118 -19.29 6.65 -0.60
C ASN A 118 -17.88 6.83 0.02
N VAL A 119 -17.44 8.08 0.16
CA VAL A 119 -16.16 8.41 0.83
C VAL A 119 -16.19 7.98 2.29
N ALA A 120 -17.28 8.23 3.01
CA ALA A 120 -17.46 7.82 4.41
C ALA A 120 -17.50 6.29 4.56
N SER A 121 -18.25 5.59 3.70
CA SER A 121 -18.30 4.12 3.63
C SER A 121 -16.89 3.54 3.50
N GLY A 122 -16.13 4.06 2.54
CA GLY A 122 -14.75 3.67 2.35
C GLY A 122 -13.87 4.02 3.55
N GLY A 123 -13.97 5.24 4.07
CA GLY A 123 -13.22 5.72 5.24
C GLY A 123 -13.39 4.80 6.44
N VAL A 124 -14.64 4.46 6.79
CA VAL A 124 -14.99 3.56 7.90
C VAL A 124 -14.47 2.15 7.65
N ALA A 125 -14.71 1.58 6.47
CA ALA A 125 -14.19 0.25 6.12
C ALA A 125 -12.66 0.17 6.18
N GLY A 126 -11.99 1.22 5.70
CA GLY A 126 -10.54 1.33 5.72
C GLY A 126 -9.99 1.47 7.14
N ALA A 127 -10.57 2.35 7.95
CA ALA A 127 -10.16 2.54 9.35
C ALA A 127 -10.37 1.26 10.17
N MET A 128 -11.52 0.60 10.03
CA MET A 128 -11.82 -0.67 10.69
C MET A 128 -10.82 -1.75 10.29
N SER A 129 -10.50 -1.86 9.00
CA SER A 129 -9.48 -2.80 8.54
C SER A 129 -8.12 -2.50 9.18
N LEU A 130 -7.70 -1.24 9.15
CA LEU A 130 -6.44 -0.81 9.76
C LEU A 130 -6.40 -1.10 11.27
N CYS A 131 -7.50 -1.05 12.01
CA CYS A 131 -7.49 -1.41 13.44
C CYS A 131 -6.86 -2.78 13.69
N PHE A 132 -7.02 -3.74 12.78
CA PHE A 132 -6.44 -5.07 12.91
C PHE A 132 -5.12 -5.23 12.14
N VAL A 133 -5.04 -4.70 10.92
CA VAL A 133 -3.91 -5.00 10.03
C VAL A 133 -2.78 -3.96 10.04
N TYR A 134 -2.95 -2.84 10.74
CA TYR A 134 -1.97 -1.75 10.75
C TYR A 134 -0.62 -2.17 11.32
N SER A 135 -0.60 -3.05 12.33
CA SER A 135 0.65 -3.52 12.93
C SER A 135 1.52 -4.32 11.93
N LEU A 136 0.89 -5.04 10.98
CA LEU A 136 1.59 -5.73 9.89
C LEU A 136 2.17 -4.73 8.89
N ASP A 137 1.41 -3.68 8.53
CA ASP A 137 1.91 -2.58 7.68
C ASP A 137 3.12 -1.88 8.33
N TYR A 138 3.04 -1.64 9.63
CA TYR A 138 4.12 -1.08 10.42
C TYR A 138 5.36 -1.99 10.34
N ALA A 139 5.22 -3.28 10.66
CA ALA A 139 6.35 -4.18 10.71
C ALA A 139 7.00 -4.38 9.33
N ARG A 140 6.16 -4.45 8.29
CA ARG A 140 6.60 -4.45 6.90
C ARG A 140 7.43 -3.22 6.55
N THR A 141 6.99 -2.04 6.98
CA THR A 141 7.69 -0.77 6.75
C THR A 141 9.04 -0.75 7.48
N ARG A 142 9.08 -1.20 8.74
CA ARG A 142 10.33 -1.26 9.51
C ARG A 142 11.34 -2.21 8.86
N LEU A 143 10.89 -3.39 8.41
CA LEU A 143 11.77 -4.37 7.75
C LEU A 143 12.26 -3.88 6.38
N ALA A 144 11.39 -3.27 5.57
CA ALA A 144 11.78 -2.81 4.25
C ALA A 144 12.88 -1.73 4.31
N ASN A 145 12.81 -0.86 5.31
CA ASN A 145 13.77 0.22 5.56
C ASN A 145 14.98 -0.19 6.43
N ASP A 146 15.04 -1.45 6.88
CA ASP A 146 16.15 -1.96 7.66
C ASP A 146 17.29 -2.36 6.73
N LEU A 147 18.28 -1.48 6.60
CA LEU A 147 19.55 -1.75 5.93
C LEU A 147 20.59 -2.24 6.93
N LYS A 148 21.62 -2.94 6.44
CA LYS A 148 22.82 -3.18 7.24
C LYS A 148 23.42 -1.84 7.71
N SER A 149 23.60 -1.69 9.01
CA SER A 149 24.02 -0.43 9.62
C SER A 149 25.48 -0.12 9.31
N ILE A 150 25.74 1.07 8.77
CA ILE A 150 27.11 1.55 8.53
C ILE A 150 27.86 1.78 9.86
N LYS A 151 27.16 2.24 10.92
CA LYS A 151 27.74 2.50 12.24
C LYS A 151 28.18 1.24 12.99
N LYS A 152 27.64 0.07 12.65
CA LYS A 152 27.96 -1.22 13.29
C LYS A 152 28.83 -2.12 12.39
N GLY A 153 29.83 -1.53 11.73
CA GLY A 153 30.75 -2.29 10.88
C GLY A 153 30.13 -2.87 9.60
N GLY A 154 28.98 -2.37 9.14
CA GLY A 154 28.38 -2.75 7.85
C GLY A 154 27.74 -4.14 7.79
N GLY A 155 27.74 -4.89 8.90
CA GLY A 155 27.23 -6.27 8.94
C GLY A 155 25.85 -6.45 9.58
N GLU A 156 25.54 -5.68 10.63
CA GLU A 156 24.36 -5.94 11.46
C GLU A 156 23.10 -5.20 11.02
N ARG A 157 21.97 -5.90 11.08
CA ARG A 157 20.63 -5.36 10.89
C ARG A 157 19.98 -5.03 12.22
N LYS A 158 18.99 -4.12 12.22
CA LYS A 158 18.23 -3.81 13.44
C LYS A 158 17.29 -4.94 13.81
N TYR A 159 16.73 -5.64 12.82
CA TYR A 159 15.71 -6.68 13.03
C TYR A 159 16.11 -8.02 12.39
N ASN A 160 15.77 -9.12 13.04
CA ASN A 160 15.96 -10.47 12.50
C ASN A 160 14.77 -10.94 11.66
N GLY A 161 13.59 -10.34 11.85
CA GLY A 161 12.38 -10.69 11.12
C GLY A 161 11.13 -10.03 11.68
N LEU A 162 9.97 -10.48 11.23
CA LEU A 162 8.66 -9.92 11.61
C LEU A 162 8.44 -9.93 13.13
N VAL A 163 8.60 -11.10 13.76
CA VAL A 163 8.41 -11.26 15.21
C VAL A 163 9.36 -10.37 16.02
N ASP A 164 10.60 -10.21 15.55
CA ASP A 164 11.59 -9.38 16.22
C ASP A 164 11.24 -7.89 16.16
N VAL A 165 10.59 -7.43 15.07
CA VAL A 165 10.03 -6.06 15.03
C VAL A 165 8.98 -5.87 16.12
N TYR A 166 8.04 -6.80 16.26
CA TYR A 166 7.02 -6.71 17.30
C TYR A 166 7.63 -6.73 18.70
N LYS A 167 8.50 -7.70 19.00
CA LYS A 167 9.17 -7.82 20.30
C LYS A 167 9.89 -6.54 20.68
N LYS A 168 10.77 -6.05 19.81
CA LYS A 168 11.57 -4.84 20.08
C LYS A 168 10.70 -3.58 20.19
N THR A 169 9.71 -3.40 19.31
CA THR A 169 8.84 -2.22 19.37
C THR A 169 7.96 -2.23 20.61
N LEU A 170 7.38 -3.38 20.98
CA LEU A 170 6.55 -3.50 22.18
C LEU A 170 7.36 -3.21 23.44
N ALA A 171 8.60 -3.72 23.52
CA ALA A 171 9.49 -3.46 24.64
C ALA A 171 9.85 -1.97 24.79
N THR A 172 9.98 -1.21 23.69
CA THR A 172 10.36 0.21 23.76
C THR A 172 9.18 1.17 23.88
N ASP A 173 8.11 0.94 23.12
CA ASP A 173 7.04 1.92 22.89
C ASP A 173 5.63 1.34 23.10
N GLY A 174 5.53 0.05 23.47
CA GLY A 174 4.26 -0.66 23.60
C GLY A 174 3.42 -0.66 22.30
N ILE A 175 2.10 -0.81 22.48
CA ILE A 175 1.14 -0.87 21.36
C ILE A 175 1.10 0.45 20.58
N ALA A 176 1.27 1.59 21.26
CA ALA A 176 1.35 2.90 20.63
C ALA A 176 2.49 2.99 19.60
N GLY A 177 3.60 2.28 19.84
CA GLY A 177 4.70 2.14 18.89
C GLY A 177 4.31 1.45 17.58
N LEU A 178 3.45 0.42 17.63
CA LEU A 178 2.97 -0.34 16.48
C LEU A 178 1.92 0.42 15.66
N TYR A 179 1.13 1.29 16.31
CA TYR A 179 0.04 2.07 15.70
C TYR A 179 0.43 3.51 15.38
N ARG A 180 1.73 3.83 15.46
CA ARG A 180 2.22 5.17 15.16
C ARG A 180 1.93 5.54 13.69
N GLY A 181 1.24 6.66 13.49
CA GLY A 181 0.76 7.12 12.18
C GLY A 181 -0.64 6.62 11.79
N PHE A 182 -1.37 5.94 12.69
CA PHE A 182 -2.71 5.41 12.39
C PHE A 182 -3.68 6.50 11.92
N VAL A 183 -3.81 7.61 12.65
CA VAL A 183 -4.76 8.69 12.34
C VAL A 183 -4.51 9.27 10.94
N ILE A 184 -3.25 9.59 10.62
CA ILE A 184 -2.91 10.14 9.30
C ILE A 184 -3.15 9.14 8.17
N SER A 185 -3.13 7.83 8.48
CA SER A 185 -3.48 6.78 7.53
C SER A 185 -4.96 6.76 7.21
N CYS A 186 -5.82 6.95 8.22
CA CYS A 186 -7.26 7.09 8.02
C CYS A 186 -7.58 8.32 7.18
N VAL A 187 -6.94 9.47 7.47
CA VAL A 187 -7.04 10.68 6.64
C VAL A 187 -6.61 10.41 5.21
N GLY A 188 -5.50 9.71 5.01
CA GLY A 188 -5.01 9.33 3.67
C GLY A 188 -5.99 8.48 2.88
N ILE A 189 -6.70 7.55 3.53
CA ILE A 189 -7.76 6.75 2.90
C ILE A 189 -8.90 7.65 2.42
N VAL A 190 -9.34 8.60 3.24
CA VAL A 190 -10.43 9.53 2.90
C VAL A 190 -10.03 10.41 1.72
N ILE A 191 -8.84 10.99 1.74
CA ILE A 191 -8.31 11.83 0.64
C ILE A 191 -8.21 11.00 -0.65
N TYR A 192 -7.57 9.82 -0.58
CA TYR A 192 -7.42 8.95 -1.74
C TYR A 192 -8.78 8.59 -2.34
N ARG A 193 -9.75 8.16 -1.52
CA ARG A 193 -11.08 7.77 -2.01
C ARG A 193 -11.88 8.95 -2.53
N GLY A 194 -11.83 10.10 -1.86
CA GLY A 194 -12.47 11.32 -2.33
C GLY A 194 -11.96 11.72 -3.72
N CYS A 195 -10.64 11.79 -3.89
CA CYS A 195 -10.06 12.08 -5.20
C CYS A 195 -10.40 10.99 -6.23
N TYR A 196 -10.34 9.71 -5.85
CA TYR A 196 -10.61 8.60 -6.76
C TYR A 196 -12.03 8.67 -7.31
N PHE A 197 -13.04 8.72 -6.44
CA PHE A 197 -14.44 8.79 -6.89
C PHE A 197 -14.73 10.13 -7.57
N GLY A 198 -14.19 11.23 -7.08
CA GLY A 198 -14.44 12.55 -7.67
C GLY A 198 -13.95 12.63 -9.11
N PHE A 199 -12.72 12.17 -9.36
CA PHE A 199 -12.18 12.10 -10.73
C PHE A 199 -12.90 11.04 -11.56
N TYR A 200 -13.15 9.84 -11.02
CA TYR A 200 -13.80 8.78 -11.78
C TYR A 200 -15.22 9.18 -12.21
N ASP A 201 -16.03 9.72 -11.30
CA ASP A 201 -17.42 10.11 -11.56
C ASP A 201 -17.51 11.32 -12.50
N THR A 202 -16.51 12.21 -12.48
CA THR A 202 -16.44 13.36 -13.39
C THR A 202 -15.93 12.98 -14.78
N LEU A 203 -14.87 12.19 -14.85
CA LEU A 203 -14.19 11.87 -16.11
C LEU A 203 -14.85 10.73 -16.87
N LYS A 204 -15.48 9.77 -16.18
CA LYS A 204 -16.14 8.63 -16.83
C LYS A 204 -17.22 9.07 -17.82
N PRO A 205 -18.18 9.95 -17.49
CA PRO A 205 -19.20 10.38 -18.44
C PRO A 205 -18.64 11.19 -19.62
N ILE A 206 -17.51 11.88 -19.43
CA ILE A 206 -16.88 12.73 -20.45
C ILE A 206 -16.05 11.88 -21.43
N LEU A 207 -15.32 10.89 -20.91
CA LEU A 207 -14.32 10.12 -21.67
C LEU A 207 -14.81 8.73 -22.11
N LEU A 208 -15.77 8.13 -21.41
CA LEU A 208 -16.33 6.83 -21.74
C LEU A 208 -17.76 6.98 -22.26
N GLY A 209 -17.92 6.80 -23.57
CA GLY A 209 -19.24 6.64 -24.20
C GLY A 209 -19.87 5.26 -23.94
N PRO A 210 -21.07 5.00 -24.47
CA PRO A 210 -21.80 3.74 -24.27
C PRO A 210 -21.01 2.48 -24.67
N ASP A 211 -20.19 2.59 -25.72
CA ASP A 211 -19.40 1.48 -26.29
C ASP A 211 -17.90 1.58 -25.97
N ALA A 212 -17.53 2.23 -24.86
CA ALA A 212 -16.13 2.43 -24.53
C ALA A 212 -15.38 1.09 -24.38
N GLY A 213 -14.33 0.90 -25.18
CA GLY A 213 -13.51 -0.30 -25.16
C GLY A 213 -12.83 -0.54 -23.81
N ILE A 214 -12.53 -1.81 -23.52
CA ILE A 214 -11.88 -2.26 -22.28
C ILE A 214 -10.56 -1.50 -22.02
N MET A 215 -9.78 -1.24 -23.07
CA MET A 215 -8.53 -0.49 -22.96
C MET A 215 -8.74 0.95 -22.48
N LEU A 216 -9.76 1.65 -23.00
CA LEU A 216 -10.02 3.03 -22.61
C LEU A 216 -10.53 3.12 -21.16
N SER A 217 -11.39 2.18 -20.75
CA SER A 217 -11.83 2.05 -19.36
C SER A 217 -10.67 1.75 -18.40
N PHE A 218 -9.73 0.90 -18.82
CA PHE A 218 -8.51 0.62 -18.06
C PHE A 218 -7.62 1.86 -17.94
N LEU A 219 -7.38 2.59 -19.03
CA LEU A 219 -6.57 3.81 -19.02
C LEU A 219 -7.18 4.89 -18.12
N LEU A 220 -8.51 5.06 -18.15
CA LEU A 220 -9.19 5.95 -17.23
C LEU A 220 -8.98 5.52 -15.77
N GLY A 221 -9.29 4.26 -15.45
CA GLY A 221 -9.15 3.73 -14.09
C GLY A 221 -7.71 3.84 -13.57
N TYR A 222 -6.73 3.56 -14.43
CA TYR A 222 -5.31 3.70 -14.11
C TYR A 222 -4.90 5.17 -13.91
N GLY A 223 -5.31 6.08 -14.81
CA GLY A 223 -5.03 7.51 -14.71
C GLY A 223 -5.61 8.13 -13.43
N VAL A 224 -6.85 7.77 -13.08
CA VAL A 224 -7.49 8.16 -11.82
C VAL A 224 -6.71 7.61 -10.63
N THR A 225 -6.37 6.31 -10.64
CA THR A 225 -5.60 5.66 -9.56
C THR A 225 -4.26 6.35 -9.32
N VAL A 226 -3.52 6.65 -10.39
CA VAL A 226 -2.22 7.34 -10.31
C VAL A 226 -2.41 8.76 -9.76
N THR A 227 -3.35 9.53 -10.29
CA THR A 227 -3.56 10.92 -9.88
C THR A 227 -4.02 11.03 -8.43
N SER A 228 -5.02 10.23 -8.01
CA SER A 228 -5.46 10.18 -6.61
C SER A 228 -4.36 9.67 -5.67
N GLY A 229 -3.55 8.72 -6.14
CA GLY A 229 -2.38 8.21 -5.42
C GLY A 229 -1.30 9.29 -5.22
N LEU A 230 -1.08 10.15 -6.21
CA LEU A 230 -0.13 11.27 -6.13
C LEU A 230 -0.62 12.36 -5.18
N ILE A 231 -1.91 12.73 -5.23
CA ILE A 231 -2.49 13.75 -4.33
C ILE A 231 -2.42 13.30 -2.87
N SER A 232 -2.69 12.02 -2.61
CA SER A 232 -2.62 11.44 -1.25
C SER A 232 -1.20 11.05 -0.82
N TYR A 233 -0.21 11.14 -1.71
CA TYR A 233 1.15 10.66 -1.45
C TYR A 233 1.88 11.37 -0.29
N PRO A 234 1.77 12.70 -0.10
CA PRO A 234 2.36 13.37 1.06
C PRO A 234 1.92 12.78 2.39
N VAL A 235 0.65 12.35 2.47
CA VAL A 235 0.04 11.73 3.64
C VAL A 235 0.62 10.33 3.89
N ASP A 236 0.85 9.54 2.83
CA ASP A 236 1.59 8.26 2.94
C ASP A 236 3.03 8.51 3.42
N THR A 237 3.73 9.53 2.91
CA THR A 237 5.08 9.85 3.35
C THR A 237 5.14 10.22 4.83
N VAL A 238 4.22 11.06 5.32
CA VAL A 238 4.11 11.39 6.75
C VAL A 238 3.83 10.14 7.57
N ARG A 239 2.87 9.29 7.15
CA ARG A 239 2.59 7.99 7.78
C ARG A 239 3.86 7.15 7.94
N ARG A 240 4.60 6.92 6.85
CA ARG A 240 5.78 6.04 6.86
C ARG A 240 6.91 6.63 7.71
N ARG A 241 7.16 7.93 7.64
CA ARG A 241 8.16 8.60 8.49
C ARG A 241 7.81 8.53 9.96
N MET A 242 6.54 8.71 10.32
CA MET A 242 6.08 8.51 11.69
C MET A 242 6.37 7.08 12.17
N MET A 243 6.05 6.04 11.38
CA MET A 243 6.37 4.64 11.74
C MET A 243 7.86 4.41 12.02
N MET A 244 8.75 5.11 11.32
CA MET A 244 10.21 4.97 11.48
C MET A 244 10.74 5.52 12.82
N THR A 245 9.99 6.40 13.50
CA THR A 245 10.40 7.00 14.79
C THR A 245 10.13 6.11 16.00
N SER A 246 9.38 5.02 15.85
CA SER A 246 9.14 4.10 16.97
C SER A 246 10.44 3.41 17.41
N GLY A 247 10.69 3.36 18.71
CA GLY A 247 11.93 2.87 19.31
C GLY A 247 13.13 3.81 19.12
N GLN A 248 12.88 5.10 18.84
CA GLN A 248 13.88 6.17 18.82
C GLN A 248 13.63 7.14 19.99
N ALA A 249 14.68 7.81 20.46
CA ALA A 249 14.57 8.81 21.53
C ALA A 249 13.76 10.04 21.07
N VAL A 250 14.03 10.53 19.86
CA VAL A 250 13.33 11.66 19.26
C VAL A 250 12.21 11.15 18.37
N LYS A 251 11.02 11.71 18.59
CA LYS A 251 9.75 11.29 18.01
C LYS A 251 8.98 12.52 17.57
N TYR A 252 8.26 12.42 16.46
CA TYR A 252 7.30 13.46 16.07
C TYR A 252 6.17 13.55 17.09
N LYS A 253 5.73 14.76 17.41
CA LYS A 253 4.60 15.03 18.32
C LYS A 253 3.26 14.65 17.68
N GLY A 254 3.20 14.65 16.34
CA GLY A 254 2.03 14.28 15.57
C GLY A 254 2.27 14.39 14.07
N SER A 255 1.23 14.19 13.28
CA SER A 255 1.31 14.15 11.81
C SER A 255 1.66 15.51 11.21
N LEU A 256 1.09 16.59 11.75
CA LEU A 256 1.39 17.96 11.31
C LEU A 256 2.84 18.34 11.65
N ASP A 257 3.28 18.02 12.87
CA ASP A 257 4.66 18.23 13.29
C ASP A 257 5.64 17.46 12.38
N CYS A 258 5.33 16.20 12.06
CA CYS A 258 6.10 15.42 11.08
C CYS A 258 6.15 16.11 9.72
N MET A 259 5.00 16.53 9.18
CA MET A 259 4.93 17.21 7.89
C MET A 259 5.76 18.49 7.86
N PHE A 260 5.62 19.36 8.87
CA PHE A 260 6.36 20.63 8.95
C PHE A 260 7.86 20.41 9.10
N GLN A 261 8.29 19.46 9.94
CA GLN A 261 9.71 19.15 10.08
C GLN A 261 10.31 18.58 8.80
N VAL A 262 9.56 17.75 8.06
CA VAL A 262 10.01 17.23 6.75
C VAL A 262 10.14 18.36 5.74
N VAL A 263 9.14 19.24 5.64
CA VAL A 263 9.18 20.36 4.69
C VAL A 263 10.30 21.34 5.04
N ARG A 264 10.49 21.68 6.32
CA ARG A 264 11.56 22.58 6.76
C ARG A 264 12.95 21.98 6.61
N GLY A 265 13.10 20.68 6.87
CA GLY A 265 14.41 20.01 6.85
C GLY A 265 14.84 19.47 5.49
N GLU A 266 13.89 19.07 4.63
CA GLU A 266 14.19 18.39 3.36
C GLU A 266 13.47 19.00 2.14
N GLY A 267 12.62 20.01 2.35
CA GLY A 267 11.83 20.65 1.30
C GLY A 267 10.54 19.89 0.95
N VAL A 268 9.65 20.55 0.20
CA VAL A 268 8.33 20.01 -0.19
C VAL A 268 8.46 18.75 -1.05
N VAL A 269 9.48 18.68 -1.91
CA VAL A 269 9.75 17.52 -2.78
C VAL A 269 9.99 16.24 -1.97
N ALA A 270 10.46 16.35 -0.71
CA ALA A 270 10.66 15.21 0.16
C ALA A 270 9.37 14.43 0.46
N LEU A 271 8.22 15.09 0.42
CA LEU A 271 6.90 14.47 0.61
C LEU A 271 6.53 13.54 -0.57
N PHE A 272 7.13 13.74 -1.74
CA PHE A 272 6.89 12.97 -2.96
C PHE A 272 7.99 11.96 -3.29
N LYS A 273 8.99 11.81 -2.43
CA LYS A 273 10.07 10.82 -2.61
C LYS A 273 9.50 9.40 -2.73
N GLY A 274 9.84 8.72 -3.83
CA GLY A 274 9.36 7.38 -4.15
C GLY A 274 8.04 7.34 -4.94
N ALA A 275 7.40 8.47 -5.24
CA ALA A 275 6.13 8.50 -5.98
C ALA A 275 6.23 7.78 -7.35
N GLY A 276 7.31 8.03 -8.11
CA GLY A 276 7.57 7.32 -9.37
C GLY A 276 7.72 5.80 -9.20
N ALA A 277 8.46 5.35 -8.18
CA ALA A 277 8.56 3.92 -7.86
C ALA A 277 7.20 3.33 -7.45
N ASN A 278 6.34 4.11 -6.79
CA ASN A 278 4.99 3.68 -6.44
C ASN A 278 4.09 3.51 -7.68
N ILE A 279 4.25 4.35 -8.71
CA ILE A 279 3.56 4.20 -10.00
C ILE A 279 4.01 2.91 -10.68
N LEU A 280 5.32 2.69 -10.80
CA LEU A 280 5.89 1.46 -11.38
C LEU A 280 5.43 0.20 -10.63
N ARG A 281 5.37 0.26 -9.30
CA ARG A 281 4.79 -0.81 -8.45
C ARG A 281 3.33 -1.08 -8.80
N GLY A 282 2.54 -0.04 -9.09
CA GLY A 282 1.16 -0.17 -9.54
C GLY A 282 1.03 -0.96 -10.84
N ILE A 283 1.83 -0.61 -11.85
CA ILE A 283 1.88 -1.30 -13.14
C ILE A 283 2.29 -2.76 -12.95
N ALA A 284 3.38 -3.02 -12.22
CA ALA A 284 3.88 -4.37 -11.98
C ALA A 284 2.84 -5.24 -11.28
N GLY A 285 2.18 -4.72 -10.24
CA GLY A 285 1.13 -5.45 -9.51
C GLY A 285 -0.08 -5.77 -10.38
N ALA A 286 -0.55 -4.82 -11.18
CA ALA A 286 -1.68 -5.00 -12.09
C ALA A 286 -1.37 -5.99 -13.21
N GLY A 287 -0.19 -5.88 -13.83
CA GLY A 287 0.25 -6.79 -14.89
C GLY A 287 0.38 -8.23 -14.42
N VAL A 288 0.93 -8.46 -13.21
CA VAL A 288 1.06 -9.81 -12.65
C VAL A 288 -0.29 -10.42 -12.30
N LEU A 289 -1.24 -9.62 -11.78
CA LEU A 289 -2.60 -10.11 -11.52
C LEU A 289 -3.31 -10.50 -12.83
N ALA A 290 -3.27 -9.62 -13.85
CA ALA A 290 -3.88 -9.92 -15.14
C ALA A 290 -3.26 -11.17 -15.81
N GLY A 291 -1.93 -11.34 -15.69
CA GLY A 291 -1.23 -12.54 -16.15
C GLY A 291 -1.66 -13.80 -15.39
N PHE A 292 -1.79 -13.72 -14.07
CA PHE A 292 -2.26 -14.84 -13.24
C PHE A 292 -3.69 -15.25 -13.60
N ASP A 293 -4.59 -14.28 -13.76
CA ASP A 293 -5.99 -14.53 -14.14
C ASP A 293 -6.07 -15.24 -15.50
N SER A 294 -5.26 -14.78 -16.46
CA SER A 294 -5.16 -15.41 -17.79
C SER A 294 -4.66 -16.86 -17.68
N LEU A 295 -3.66 -17.12 -16.83
CA LEU A 295 -3.13 -18.47 -16.62
C LEU A 295 -4.15 -19.41 -15.97
N VAL A 296 -4.88 -18.95 -14.95
CA VAL A 296 -5.92 -19.78 -14.31
C VAL A 296 -7.06 -20.05 -15.28
N GLN A 297 -7.46 -19.06 -16.08
CA GLN A 297 -8.49 -19.25 -17.10
C GLN A 297 -8.05 -20.27 -18.16
N LEU A 298 -6.78 -20.24 -18.58
CA LEU A 298 -6.23 -21.21 -19.55
C LEU A 298 -6.12 -22.62 -18.97
N TYR A 299 -5.67 -22.75 -17.71
CA TYR A 299 -5.42 -24.06 -17.08
C TYR A 299 -6.71 -24.72 -16.55
N ALA A 300 -7.53 -23.97 -15.81
CA ALA A 300 -8.71 -24.49 -15.14
C ALA A 300 -10.02 -24.23 -15.90
N GLY A 301 -10.03 -23.35 -16.90
CA GLY A 301 -11.26 -22.94 -17.58
C GLY A 301 -12.19 -22.10 -16.71
N VAL A 302 -11.69 -21.56 -15.60
CA VAL A 302 -12.48 -20.79 -14.62
C VAL A 302 -12.01 -19.34 -14.59
N LYS A 303 -12.97 -18.40 -14.52
CA LYS A 303 -12.69 -17.00 -14.17
C LYS A 303 -12.61 -16.87 -12.66
N VAL A 304 -11.43 -16.55 -12.14
CA VAL A 304 -11.26 -16.20 -10.73
C VAL A 304 -11.74 -14.77 -10.53
N ASP A 305 -12.61 -14.55 -9.56
CA ASP A 305 -12.97 -13.20 -9.13
C ASP A 305 -11.83 -12.66 -8.23
N THR A 306 -10.75 -12.20 -8.86
CA THR A 306 -9.60 -11.59 -8.18
C THR A 306 -9.81 -10.13 -7.84
N SER A 307 -10.84 -9.50 -8.43
CA SER A 307 -11.46 -8.30 -7.86
C SER A 307 -12.12 -8.70 -6.55
N GLY A 308 -11.35 -8.72 -5.46
CA GLY A 308 -11.92 -8.66 -4.13
C GLY A 308 -12.85 -7.44 -4.11
N GLY A 309 -14.15 -7.70 -4.25
CA GLY A 309 -15.11 -6.66 -4.62
C GLY A 309 -15.25 -5.55 -3.59
#